data_AF-A0A453KBN5-F1
#
_entry.id   AF-A0A453KBN5-F1
#
_cell.length_a   1.000
_cell.length_b   1.000
_cell.length_c   1.000
_cell.angle_alpha   90.00
_cell.angle_beta   90.00
_cell.angle_gamma   90.00
#
_symmetry.space_group_name_H-M   'P 1'
#
loop_
_entity.id
_entity.type
_entity.pdbx_description
1 polymer ?
#
loop_
_entity_poly.entity_id
_entity_poly.type
_entity_poly.pdbx_seq_one_letter_code
_entity_poly.pdbx_strand_id
1 'polypeptide(L)'
;LDVVLQLYDQYLALQKQEVERLRAERNAVANKMKEKLDPSLRQALVDEGKNLKESLIALEEDLVQLTYKLQLEAQSIPNTTHPDVPVGDEESSVTRKEVGSQRSFSFPIKDHLQLGKDLDLFDFDAASEVSGSKFYYLKNEAVLLEMALVNWGIAEVSKKGFTPLITPEIVRSSVVERCGFQPRAQNTQVYSIDNSDQCLIGTAEIPVGGIHMNSILVDSDLPL
;
A
#
# COMPACT_ATOMS: atom_id res chain seq x y z
N LEU A 1 9.92 12.28 -11.74
CA LEU A 1 10.37 11.38 -12.83
C LEU A 1 11.87 11.46 -13.01
N ASP A 2 12.44 12.65 -13.26
CA ASP A 2 13.90 12.81 -13.46
C ASP A 2 14.75 12.25 -12.31
N VAL A 3 14.33 12.48 -11.06
CA VAL A 3 15.00 11.92 -9.87
C VAL A 3 15.02 10.39 -9.91
N VAL A 4 13.89 9.75 -10.26
CA VAL A 4 13.79 8.29 -10.37
C VAL A 4 14.71 7.77 -11.47
N LEU A 5 14.76 8.44 -12.63
CA LEU A 5 15.65 8.07 -13.73
C LEU A 5 17.12 8.15 -13.30
N GLN A 6 17.52 9.24 -12.63
CA GLN A 6 18.87 9.42 -12.12
C GLN A 6 19.26 8.35 -11.09
N LEU A 7 18.37 8.06 -10.13
CA LEU A 7 18.58 7.01 -9.13
C LEU A 7 18.67 5.62 -9.78
N TYR A 8 17.87 5.37 -10.81
CA TYR A 8 17.90 4.11 -11.55
C TYR A 8 19.20 3.93 -12.34
N ASP A 9 19.70 4.98 -12.99
CA ASP A 9 20.99 4.95 -13.69
C ASP A 9 22.15 4.71 -12.71
N GLN A 10 22.13 5.38 -11.54
CA GLN A 10 23.09 5.14 -10.46
C GLN A 10 23.01 3.69 -9.95
N TYR A 11 21.80 3.16 -9.77
CA TYR A 11 21.58 1.79 -9.32
C TYR A 11 22.18 0.79 -10.31
N LEU A 12 21.93 0.97 -11.61
CA LEU A 12 22.48 0.11 -12.65
C LEU A 12 24.01 0.18 -12.71
N ALA A 13 24.59 1.38 -12.59
CA ALA A 13 26.04 1.56 -12.56
C ALA A 13 26.67 0.84 -11.35
N LEU A 14 26.17 1.10 -10.14
CA LEU A 14 26.69 0.48 -8.92
C LEU A 14 26.55 -1.04 -8.93
N GLN A 15 25.36 -1.54 -9.29
CA GLN A 15 25.08 -2.98 -9.31
C GLN A 15 25.94 -3.70 -10.36
N LYS A 16 25.91 -3.25 -11.62
CA LYS A 16 26.55 -3.98 -12.72
C LYS A 16 28.05 -3.71 -12.83
N GLN A 17 28.50 -2.48 -12.61
CA GLN A 17 29.89 -2.11 -12.89
C GLN A 17 30.80 -2.31 -11.69
N GLU A 18 30.30 -2.13 -10.47
CA GLU A 18 31.14 -2.22 -9.27
C GLU A 18 30.89 -3.52 -8.50
N VAL A 19 29.65 -3.81 -8.09
CA VAL A 19 29.35 -5.00 -7.27
C VAL A 19 29.60 -6.29 -8.04
N GLU A 20 29.03 -6.46 -9.24
CA GLU A 20 29.25 -7.68 -10.03
C GLU A 20 30.71 -7.84 -10.50
N ARG A 21 31.41 -6.73 -10.79
CA ARG A 21 32.84 -6.76 -11.11
C ARG A 21 33.67 -7.26 -9.93
N LEU A 22 33.47 -6.71 -8.74
CA LEU A 22 34.19 -7.14 -7.52
C LEU A 22 33.83 -8.57 -7.11
N ARG A 23 32.57 -9.00 -7.32
CA ARG A 23 32.17 -10.41 -7.16
C ARG A 23 32.96 -11.32 -8.10
N ALA A 24 33.09 -10.93 -9.36
CA ALA A 24 33.87 -11.67 -10.35
C ALA A 24 35.37 -11.71 -9.99
N GLU A 25 35.97 -10.57 -9.62
CA GLU A 25 37.37 -10.48 -9.20
C GLU A 25 37.65 -11.34 -7.96
N ARG A 26 36.81 -11.24 -6.92
CA ARG A 26 36.90 -12.07 -5.71
C ARG A 26 36.82 -13.56 -6.05
N ASN A 27 35.90 -13.96 -6.93
CA ASN A 27 35.77 -15.35 -7.36
C ASN A 27 36.99 -15.82 -8.16
N ALA A 28 37.59 -14.94 -8.99
CA ALA A 28 38.82 -15.24 -9.71
C ALA A 28 40.02 -15.42 -8.75
N VAL A 29 40.17 -14.56 -7.75
CA VAL A 29 41.19 -14.69 -6.68
C VAL A 29 41.00 -16.00 -5.90
N ALA A 30 39.76 -16.33 -5.53
CA ALA A 30 39.43 -17.58 -4.86
C ALA A 30 39.77 -18.82 -5.71
N ASN A 31 39.62 -18.75 -7.03
CA ASN A 31 40.00 -19.82 -7.93
C ASN A 31 41.52 -19.97 -8.06
N LYS A 32 42.28 -18.86 -8.19
CA LYS A 32 43.75 -18.88 -8.21
C LYS A 32 44.34 -19.53 -6.95
N MET A 33 43.73 -19.31 -5.78
CA MET A 33 44.17 -19.89 -4.51
C MET A 33 44.05 -21.43 -4.40
N LYS A 34 43.34 -22.10 -5.34
CA LYS A 34 43.21 -23.56 -5.41
C LYS A 34 44.44 -24.24 -6.02
N GLU A 35 45.28 -23.49 -6.73
CA GLU A 35 46.51 -24.00 -7.34
C GLU A 35 47.64 -24.15 -6.30
N LYS A 36 48.67 -24.94 -6.63
CA LYS A 36 49.89 -25.03 -5.81
C LYS A 36 50.69 -23.74 -5.98
N LEU A 37 50.67 -22.90 -4.95
CA LEU A 37 51.33 -21.59 -4.93
C LEU A 37 52.44 -21.55 -3.88
N ASP A 38 53.44 -20.72 -4.11
CA ASP A 38 54.43 -20.35 -3.11
C ASP A 38 53.74 -19.69 -1.90
N PRO A 39 54.19 -19.92 -0.65
CA PRO A 39 53.61 -19.31 0.54
C PRO A 39 53.46 -17.79 0.48
N SER A 40 54.43 -17.09 -0.12
CA SER A 40 54.41 -15.62 -0.25
C SER A 40 53.30 -15.14 -1.20
N LEU A 41 53.15 -15.80 -2.34
CA LEU A 41 52.12 -15.50 -3.34
C LEU A 41 50.72 -15.84 -2.83
N ARG A 42 50.61 -16.92 -2.05
CA ARG A 42 49.35 -17.28 -1.40
C ARG A 42 48.91 -16.22 -0.38
N GLN A 43 49.85 -15.71 0.43
CA GLN A 43 49.54 -14.66 1.41
C GLN A 43 49.05 -13.38 0.71
N ALA A 44 49.70 -12.98 -0.40
CA ALA A 44 49.26 -11.82 -1.18
C ALA A 44 47.83 -11.97 -1.73
N LEU A 45 47.45 -13.14 -2.25
CA LEU A 45 46.08 -13.40 -2.71
C LEU A 45 45.06 -13.43 -1.57
N VAL A 46 45.45 -13.87 -0.37
CA VAL A 46 44.61 -13.81 0.83
C VAL A 46 44.32 -12.37 1.21
N ASP A 47 45.34 -11.51 1.20
CA ASP A 47 45.18 -10.09 1.54
C ASP A 47 44.38 -9.34 0.47
N GLU A 48 44.60 -9.64 -0.82
CA GLU A 48 43.76 -9.14 -1.92
C GLU A 48 42.30 -9.57 -1.76
N GLY A 49 42.04 -10.84 -1.47
CA GLY A 49 40.69 -11.36 -1.24
C GLY A 49 39.99 -10.71 -0.03
N LYS A 50 40.73 -10.38 1.03
CA LYS A 50 40.20 -9.64 2.18
C LYS A 50 39.81 -8.22 1.79
N ASN A 51 40.70 -7.49 1.09
CA ASN A 51 40.43 -6.13 0.64
C ASN A 51 39.20 -6.09 -0.29
N LEU A 52 39.11 -7.03 -1.24
CA LEU A 52 37.94 -7.16 -2.13
C LEU A 52 36.65 -7.43 -1.35
N LYS A 53 36.70 -8.25 -0.30
CA LYS A 53 35.55 -8.51 0.56
C LYS A 53 35.11 -7.25 1.31
N GLU A 54 36.06 -6.50 1.88
CA GLU A 54 35.76 -5.26 2.61
C GLU A 54 35.15 -4.20 1.69
N SER A 55 35.71 -4.01 0.48
CA SER A 55 35.14 -3.10 -0.52
C SER A 55 33.74 -3.54 -0.97
N LEU A 56 33.52 -4.85 -1.14
CA LEU A 56 32.23 -5.40 -1.55
C LEU A 56 31.15 -5.20 -0.47
N ILE A 57 31.49 -5.32 0.81
CA ILE A 57 30.55 -5.03 1.91
C ILE A 57 30.08 -3.58 1.86
N ALA A 58 31.01 -2.63 1.68
CA ALA A 58 30.66 -1.21 1.60
C ALA A 58 29.75 -0.90 0.40
N LEU A 59 30.06 -1.46 -0.78
CA LEU A 59 29.24 -1.25 -1.98
C LEU A 59 27.87 -1.94 -1.89
N GLU A 60 27.77 -3.08 -1.22
CA GLU A 60 26.48 -3.73 -0.96
C GLU A 60 25.61 -2.89 -0.02
N GLU A 61 26.21 -2.23 0.98
CA GLU A 61 25.50 -1.28 1.84
C GLU A 61 25.01 -0.05 1.05
N ASP A 62 25.88 0.53 0.21
CA ASP A 62 25.51 1.63 -0.69
C ASP A 62 24.37 1.21 -1.64
N LEU A 63 24.41 -0.02 -2.15
CA LEU A 63 23.38 -0.55 -3.04
C LEU A 63 22.04 -0.71 -2.31
N VAL A 64 22.05 -1.15 -1.05
CA VAL A 64 20.83 -1.21 -0.22
C VAL A 64 20.23 0.18 -0.03
N GLN A 65 21.05 1.17 0.33
CA GLN A 65 20.59 2.55 0.52
C GLN A 65 20.06 3.16 -0.77
N LEU A 66 20.73 2.92 -1.89
CA LEU A 66 20.29 3.41 -3.20
C LEU A 66 19.00 2.74 -3.67
N THR A 67 18.86 1.43 -3.44
CA THR A 67 17.63 0.68 -3.75
C THR A 67 16.46 1.23 -2.93
N TYR A 68 16.66 1.49 -1.64
CA TYR A 68 15.63 2.07 -0.77
C TYR A 68 15.19 3.45 -1.28
N LYS A 69 16.13 4.34 -1.61
CA LYS A 69 15.82 5.68 -2.15
C LYS A 69 15.08 5.59 -3.49
N LEU A 70 15.56 4.74 -4.40
CA LEU A 70 14.91 4.51 -5.68
C LEU A 70 13.48 4.02 -5.49
N GLN A 71 13.27 3.05 -4.60
CA GLN A 71 11.95 2.48 -4.33
C GLN A 71 11.00 3.51 -3.70
N LEU A 72 11.48 4.40 -2.83
CA LEU A 72 10.68 5.47 -2.24
C LEU A 72 10.19 6.47 -3.31
N GLU A 73 11.09 6.94 -4.17
CA GLU A 73 10.78 7.89 -5.23
C GLU A 73 9.92 7.26 -6.34
N ALA A 74 10.21 6.00 -6.71
CA ALA A 74 9.47 5.29 -7.75
C ALA A 74 8.02 5.00 -7.36
N GLN A 75 7.75 4.70 -6.08
CA GLN A 75 6.38 4.49 -5.57
C GLN A 75 5.52 5.76 -5.59
N SER A 76 6.15 6.94 -5.68
CA SER A 76 5.42 8.22 -5.79
C SER A 76 4.88 8.47 -7.20
N ILE A 77 5.28 7.66 -8.19
CA ILE A 77 4.75 7.74 -9.56
C ILE A 77 3.33 7.14 -9.55
N PRO A 78 2.30 7.90 -9.99
CA PRO A 78 0.95 7.36 -10.06
C PRO A 78 0.83 6.30 -11.16
N ASN A 79 -0.24 5.52 -11.10
CA ASN A 79 -0.60 4.64 -12.22
C ASN A 79 -0.86 5.46 -13.50
N THR A 80 -0.80 4.80 -14.65
CA THR A 80 -1.18 5.43 -15.91
C THR A 80 -2.67 5.74 -15.93
N THR A 81 -3.02 6.83 -16.60
CA THR A 81 -4.41 7.29 -16.74
C THR A 81 -5.02 6.69 -18.01
N HIS A 82 -6.22 6.12 -17.90
CA HIS A 82 -6.96 5.65 -19.06
C HIS A 82 -7.30 6.84 -20.00
N PRO A 83 -7.17 6.70 -21.34
CA PRO A 83 -7.36 7.81 -22.29
C PRO A 83 -8.74 8.50 -22.20
N ASP A 84 -9.78 7.76 -21.79
CA ASP A 84 -11.14 8.28 -21.68
C ASP A 84 -11.43 9.04 -20.37
N VAL A 85 -10.45 9.16 -19.46
CA VAL A 85 -10.63 9.90 -18.20
C VAL A 85 -10.66 11.40 -18.51
N PRO A 86 -11.68 12.15 -18.05
CA PRO A 86 -11.74 13.60 -18.19
C PRO A 86 -10.51 14.27 -17.58
N VAL A 87 -9.93 15.23 -18.30
CA VAL A 87 -8.77 15.99 -17.83
C VAL A 87 -9.26 17.20 -17.05
N GLY A 88 -8.85 17.31 -15.79
CA GLY A 88 -9.11 18.46 -14.94
C GLY A 88 -9.24 18.07 -13.47
N ASP A 89 -9.84 18.96 -12.69
CA ASP A 89 -10.15 18.76 -11.28
C ASP A 89 -11.53 18.11 -11.10
N GLU A 90 -12.05 18.12 -9.87
CA GLU A 90 -13.35 17.52 -9.54
C GLU A 90 -14.51 18.12 -10.36
N GLU A 91 -14.46 19.41 -10.68
CA GLU A 91 -15.48 20.09 -11.50
C GLU A 91 -15.51 19.58 -12.96
N SER A 92 -14.43 18.95 -13.40
CA SER A 92 -14.31 18.35 -14.74
C SER A 92 -14.92 16.94 -14.82
N SER A 93 -15.49 16.44 -13.71
CA SER A 93 -16.20 15.15 -13.68
C SER A 93 -17.41 15.16 -14.61
N VAL A 94 -17.60 14.08 -15.37
CA VAL A 94 -18.68 13.96 -16.36
C VAL A 94 -19.74 12.97 -15.87
N THR A 95 -20.98 13.44 -15.74
CA THR A 95 -22.13 12.58 -15.44
C THR A 95 -22.35 11.57 -16.56
N ARG A 96 -22.20 10.27 -16.26
CA ARG A 96 -22.40 9.19 -17.24
C ARG A 96 -23.85 8.75 -17.35
N LYS A 97 -24.58 8.75 -16.22
CA LYS A 97 -25.97 8.28 -16.16
C LYS A 97 -26.63 8.80 -14.89
N GLU A 98 -27.86 9.25 -15.01
CA GLU A 98 -28.75 9.52 -13.88
C GLU A 98 -29.85 8.44 -13.86
N VAL A 99 -30.22 7.98 -12.67
CA VAL A 99 -31.26 6.95 -12.49
C VAL A 99 -32.26 7.44 -11.46
N GLY A 100 -33.54 7.41 -11.84
CA GLY A 100 -34.62 7.95 -11.03
C GLY A 100 -34.79 9.46 -11.22
N SER A 101 -35.53 10.09 -10.32
CA SER A 101 -35.79 11.53 -10.32
C SER A 101 -35.81 12.03 -8.88
N GLN A 102 -35.40 13.28 -8.66
CA GLN A 102 -35.49 13.90 -7.34
C GLN A 102 -36.93 13.87 -6.83
N ARG A 103 -37.12 13.43 -5.58
CA ARG A 103 -38.45 13.34 -4.99
C ARG A 103 -39.00 14.73 -4.66
N SER A 104 -40.25 14.99 -5.02
CA SER A 104 -40.98 16.19 -4.60
C SER A 104 -41.65 15.96 -3.26
N PHE A 105 -41.55 16.95 -2.37
CA PHE A 105 -42.19 16.95 -1.05
C PHE A 105 -43.11 18.15 -0.94
N SER A 106 -44.30 17.95 -0.36
CA SER A 106 -45.27 19.01 -0.09
C SER A 106 -45.06 19.69 1.27
N PHE A 107 -43.90 19.45 1.90
CA PHE A 107 -43.54 19.93 3.23
C PHE A 107 -42.05 20.31 3.28
N PRO A 108 -41.63 21.17 4.23
CA PRO A 108 -40.22 21.48 4.44
C PRO A 108 -39.41 20.22 4.78
N ILE A 109 -38.39 19.93 3.98
CA ILE A 109 -37.53 18.77 4.19
C ILE A 109 -36.58 19.01 5.36
N LYS A 110 -36.48 18.01 6.23
CA LYS A 110 -35.46 17.95 7.28
C LYS A 110 -34.25 17.19 6.74
N ASP A 111 -33.05 17.58 7.15
CA ASP A 111 -31.86 16.78 6.86
C ASP A 111 -31.81 15.52 7.74
N HIS A 112 -30.84 14.66 7.45
CA HIS A 112 -30.70 13.39 8.17
C HIS A 112 -30.36 13.57 9.66
N LEU A 113 -29.68 14.66 10.04
CA LEU A 113 -29.32 14.91 11.44
C LEU A 113 -30.55 15.29 12.26
N GLN A 114 -31.37 16.21 11.74
CA GLN A 114 -32.61 16.62 12.40
C GLN A 114 -33.60 15.45 12.47
N LEU A 115 -33.76 14.68 11.39
CA LEU A 115 -34.61 13.49 11.40
C LEU A 115 -34.12 12.45 12.41
N GLY A 116 -32.82 12.17 12.42
CA GLY A 116 -32.22 11.23 13.35
C GLY A 116 -32.40 11.64 14.81
N LYS A 117 -32.28 12.94 15.11
CA LYS A 117 -32.53 13.47 16.46
C LYS A 117 -34.00 13.37 16.86
N ASP A 118 -34.92 13.76 15.98
CA ASP A 118 -36.36 13.74 16.26
C ASP A 118 -36.89 12.31 16.49
N LEU A 119 -36.26 11.33 15.86
CA LEU A 119 -36.61 9.90 15.96
C LEU A 119 -35.74 9.13 16.96
N ASP A 120 -34.84 9.80 17.68
CA ASP A 120 -33.91 9.18 18.63
C ASP A 120 -33.04 8.06 18.02
N LEU A 121 -32.53 8.27 16.80
CA LEU A 121 -31.76 7.29 16.03
C LEU A 121 -30.24 7.44 16.18
N PHE A 122 -29.76 8.62 16.60
CA PHE A 122 -28.34 8.89 16.78
C PHE A 122 -28.08 9.59 18.11
N ASP A 123 -26.94 9.30 18.74
CA ASP A 123 -26.43 10.06 19.88
C ASP A 123 -25.00 10.55 19.61
N PHE A 124 -24.90 11.79 19.15
CA PHE A 124 -23.62 12.46 18.87
C PHE A 124 -22.99 13.05 20.13
N ASP A 125 -23.79 13.50 21.09
CA ASP A 125 -23.29 14.13 22.31
C ASP A 125 -22.58 13.10 23.18
N ALA A 126 -23.21 11.92 23.40
CA ALA A 126 -22.59 10.83 24.13
C ALA A 126 -21.35 10.28 23.41
N ALA A 127 -21.40 10.17 22.08
CA ALA A 127 -20.25 9.70 21.32
C ALA A 127 -19.08 10.69 21.34
N SER A 128 -19.37 12.00 21.31
CA SER A 128 -18.34 13.03 21.42
C SER A 128 -17.66 13.05 22.78
N GLU A 129 -18.41 12.80 23.86
CA GLU A 129 -17.83 12.68 25.21
C GLU A 129 -16.92 11.45 25.33
N VAL A 130 -17.27 10.33 24.67
CA VAL A 130 -16.54 9.07 24.79
C VAL A 130 -15.35 8.96 23.83
N SER A 131 -15.49 9.45 22.59
CA SER A 131 -14.54 9.20 21.50
C SER A 131 -14.09 10.46 20.77
N GLY A 132 -14.63 11.63 21.14
CA GLY A 132 -14.33 12.91 20.50
C GLY A 132 -15.17 13.18 19.26
N SER A 133 -14.84 14.26 18.55
CA SER A 133 -15.61 14.73 17.40
C SER A 133 -15.74 13.69 16.28
N LYS A 134 -16.85 13.71 15.54
CA LYS A 134 -17.18 12.85 14.38
C LYS A 134 -17.54 11.40 14.70
N PHE A 135 -17.58 11.00 15.98
CA PHE A 135 -18.16 9.73 16.40
C PHE A 135 -19.66 9.87 16.65
N TYR A 136 -20.39 8.74 16.57
CA TYR A 136 -21.82 8.67 16.83
C TYR A 136 -22.20 7.28 17.35
N TYR A 137 -23.25 7.22 18.18
CA TYR A 137 -23.97 5.97 18.42
C TYR A 137 -25.17 5.87 17.47
N LEU A 138 -25.40 4.68 16.91
CA LEU A 138 -26.68 4.32 16.30
C LEU A 138 -27.62 3.79 17.39
N LYS A 139 -28.91 4.12 17.28
CA LYS A 139 -29.96 3.73 18.22
C LYS A 139 -31.21 3.22 17.49
N ASN A 140 -31.98 2.42 18.21
CA ASN A 140 -33.32 1.97 17.81
C ASN A 140 -33.35 1.42 16.36
N GLU A 141 -34.28 1.89 15.53
CA GLU A 141 -34.46 1.42 14.16
C GLU A 141 -33.23 1.66 13.27
N ALA A 142 -32.34 2.61 13.60
CA ALA A 142 -31.13 2.85 12.81
C ALA A 142 -30.10 1.72 12.95
N VAL A 143 -30.03 1.06 14.12
CA VAL A 143 -29.20 -0.15 14.31
C VAL A 143 -29.71 -1.28 13.42
N LEU A 144 -31.03 -1.50 13.41
CA LEU A 144 -31.65 -2.53 12.58
C LEU A 144 -31.48 -2.22 11.09
N LEU A 145 -31.56 -0.94 10.71
CA LEU A 145 -31.36 -0.50 9.34
C LEU A 145 -29.92 -0.72 8.87
N GLU A 146 -28.91 -0.38 9.69
CA GLU A 146 -27.50 -0.63 9.38
C GLU A 146 -27.26 -2.12 9.12
N MET A 147 -27.69 -2.99 10.04
CA MET A 147 -27.56 -4.44 9.88
C MET A 147 -28.29 -4.94 8.63
N ALA A 148 -29.48 -4.43 8.34
CA ALA A 148 -30.24 -4.79 7.15
C ALA A 148 -29.52 -4.38 5.86
N LEU A 149 -28.94 -3.19 5.80
CA LEU A 149 -28.19 -2.69 4.64
C LEU A 149 -26.93 -3.52 4.38
N VAL A 150 -26.16 -3.82 5.43
CA VAL A 150 -24.95 -4.66 5.34
C VAL A 150 -25.32 -6.06 4.82
N ASN A 151 -26.32 -6.70 5.44
CA ASN A 151 -26.76 -8.04 5.05
C ASN A 151 -27.33 -8.08 3.63
N TRP A 152 -28.12 -7.08 3.26
CA TRP A 152 -28.66 -6.96 1.90
C TRP A 152 -27.55 -6.79 0.87
N GLY A 153 -26.57 -5.90 1.14
CA GLY A 153 -25.42 -5.69 0.26
C GLY A 153 -24.65 -6.98 0.00
N ILE A 154 -24.29 -7.70 1.08
CA ILE A 154 -23.62 -9.00 1.01
C ILE A 154 -24.46 -10.01 0.22
N ALA A 155 -25.75 -10.15 0.53
CA ALA A 155 -26.63 -11.09 -0.15
C ALA A 155 -26.76 -10.81 -1.65
N GLU A 156 -26.86 -9.55 -2.06
CA GLU A 156 -26.96 -9.16 -3.46
C GLU A 156 -25.68 -9.42 -4.26
N VAL A 157 -24.51 -9.14 -3.68
CA VAL A 157 -23.24 -9.43 -4.37
C VAL A 157 -22.93 -10.94 -4.38
N SER A 158 -23.27 -11.68 -3.33
CA SER A 158 -23.09 -13.13 -3.31
C SER A 158 -23.96 -13.84 -4.35
N LYS A 159 -25.19 -13.35 -4.63
CA LYS A 159 -26.02 -13.85 -5.75
C LYS A 159 -25.35 -13.68 -7.11
N LYS A 160 -24.41 -12.72 -7.25
CA LYS A 160 -23.63 -12.47 -8.47
C LYS A 160 -22.33 -13.27 -8.54
N GLY A 161 -22.09 -14.16 -7.58
CA GLY A 161 -20.92 -15.06 -7.56
C GLY A 161 -19.73 -14.54 -6.74
N PHE A 162 -19.83 -13.39 -6.07
CA PHE A 162 -18.76 -12.90 -5.20
C PHE A 162 -18.65 -13.72 -3.92
N THR A 163 -17.43 -14.11 -3.56
CA THR A 163 -17.15 -14.80 -2.30
C THR A 163 -17.15 -13.79 -1.14
N PRO A 164 -18.05 -13.95 -0.14
CA PRO A 164 -18.07 -13.05 1.01
C PRO A 164 -16.87 -13.29 1.92
N LEU A 165 -16.27 -12.20 2.40
CA LEU A 165 -15.11 -12.22 3.30
C LEU A 165 -15.35 -11.31 4.50
N ILE A 166 -14.86 -11.71 5.66
CA ILE A 166 -14.64 -10.84 6.81
C ILE A 166 -13.13 -10.65 6.93
N THR A 167 -12.69 -9.40 6.91
CA THR A 167 -11.25 -9.06 6.88
C THR A 167 -10.71 -8.74 8.27
N PRO A 168 -9.39 -8.86 8.50
CA PRO A 168 -8.76 -8.21 9.64
C PRO A 168 -8.87 -6.69 9.54
N GLU A 169 -9.27 -6.03 10.62
CA GLU A 169 -9.38 -4.56 10.70
C GLU A 169 -8.04 -3.87 11.03
N ILE A 170 -7.05 -4.64 11.50
CA ILE A 170 -5.69 -4.20 11.78
C ILE A 170 -4.75 -4.92 10.82
N VAL A 171 -3.96 -4.15 10.08
CA VAL A 171 -3.00 -4.67 9.09
C VAL A 171 -1.61 -4.07 9.33
N ARG A 172 -0.58 -4.62 8.68
CA ARG A 172 0.75 -4.00 8.67
C ARG A 172 0.73 -2.75 7.80
N SER A 173 1.40 -1.68 8.22
CA SER A 173 1.50 -0.42 7.47
C SER A 173 2.04 -0.62 6.05
N SER A 174 2.96 -1.57 5.87
CA SER A 174 3.50 -1.92 4.55
C SER A 174 2.44 -2.45 3.56
N VAL A 175 1.33 -3.02 4.04
CA VAL A 175 0.22 -3.46 3.16
C VAL A 175 -0.56 -2.25 2.66
N VAL A 176 -0.85 -1.30 3.56
CA VAL A 176 -1.52 -0.03 3.24
C VAL A 176 -0.73 0.75 2.18
N GLU A 177 0.59 0.85 2.37
CA GLU A 177 1.50 1.52 1.43
C GLU A 177 1.49 0.87 0.04
N ARG A 178 1.45 -0.47 -0.02
CA ARG A 178 1.42 -1.23 -1.29
C ARG A 178 0.09 -1.10 -2.02
N CYS A 179 -0.99 -0.81 -1.32
CA CYS A 179 -2.29 -0.45 -1.89
C CYS A 179 -2.36 1.02 -2.36
N GLY A 180 -1.27 1.79 -2.25
CA GLY A 180 -1.21 3.18 -2.69
C GLY A 180 -1.72 4.20 -1.67
N PHE A 181 -2.07 3.77 -0.46
CA PHE A 181 -2.48 4.65 0.63
C PHE A 181 -1.25 5.23 1.37
N GLN A 182 -0.44 5.98 0.62
CA GLN A 182 0.76 6.63 1.14
C GLN A 182 0.48 8.12 1.40
N PRO A 183 0.72 8.65 2.62
CA PRO A 183 0.59 10.08 2.87
C PRO A 183 1.60 10.85 2.01
N ARG A 184 1.12 11.62 1.03
CA ARG A 184 1.98 12.52 0.24
C ARG A 184 2.39 13.79 1.00
N ALA A 185 1.82 13.98 2.19
CA ALA A 185 2.09 15.07 3.12
C ALA A 185 2.12 14.52 4.56
N GLN A 186 2.44 15.36 5.54
CA GLN A 186 2.51 14.95 6.95
C GLN A 186 1.17 14.46 7.52
N ASN A 187 0.04 14.82 6.89
CA ASN A 187 -1.28 14.41 7.31
C ASN A 187 -1.63 13.03 6.71
N THR A 188 -1.82 12.05 7.59
CA THR A 188 -2.31 10.72 7.24
C THR A 188 -3.80 10.58 7.58
N GLN A 189 -4.53 9.79 6.79
CA GLN A 189 -5.90 9.36 7.10
C GLN A 189 -5.94 8.00 7.81
N VAL A 190 -4.78 7.45 8.18
CA VAL A 190 -4.61 6.11 8.73
C VAL A 190 -4.29 6.22 10.21
N TYR A 191 -5.06 5.52 11.06
CA TYR A 191 -4.80 5.42 12.49
C TYR A 191 -3.76 4.32 12.77
N SER A 192 -2.58 4.71 13.21
CA SER A 192 -1.50 3.78 13.58
C SER A 192 -1.63 3.28 15.02
N ILE A 193 -1.25 2.03 15.26
CA ILE A 193 -1.17 1.46 16.60
C ILE A 193 0.20 1.81 17.20
N ASP A 194 0.19 2.45 18.37
CA ASP A 194 1.40 2.92 19.04
C ASP A 194 2.39 1.77 19.32
N ASN A 195 3.69 2.05 19.13
CA ASN A 195 4.79 1.08 19.27
C ASN A 195 4.65 -0.21 18.44
N SER A 196 4.04 -0.13 17.24
CA SER A 196 3.92 -1.28 16.33
C SER A 196 4.07 -0.89 14.85
N ASP A 197 4.22 -1.88 13.97
CA ASP A 197 4.18 -1.71 12.52
C ASP A 197 2.74 -1.88 11.95
N GLN A 198 1.72 -1.68 12.79
CA GLN A 198 0.33 -1.95 12.47
C GLN A 198 -0.55 -0.69 12.49
N CYS A 199 -1.64 -0.74 11.74
CA CYS A 199 -2.63 0.34 11.64
C CYS A 199 -4.03 -0.19 11.33
N LEU A 200 -5.04 0.64 11.60
CA LEU A 200 -6.43 0.39 11.24
C LEU A 200 -6.65 0.62 9.74
N ILE A 201 -7.46 -0.23 9.14
CA ILE A 201 -7.86 -0.07 7.73
C ILE A 201 -8.94 1.01 7.59
N GLY A 202 -8.89 1.76 6.49
CA GLY A 202 -9.98 2.67 6.08
C GLY A 202 -10.99 2.02 5.13
N THR A 203 -10.67 0.83 4.61
CA THR A 203 -11.48 0.07 3.65
C THR A 203 -11.03 -1.39 3.64
N ALA A 204 -11.97 -2.32 3.42
CA ALA A 204 -11.68 -3.75 3.23
C ALA A 204 -10.83 -4.04 1.96
N GLU A 205 -10.72 -3.08 1.04
CA GLU A 205 -9.83 -3.18 -0.15
C GLU A 205 -8.39 -3.50 0.25
N ILE A 206 -7.88 -2.90 1.33
CA ILE A 206 -6.49 -3.07 1.79
C ILE A 206 -6.20 -4.53 2.16
N PRO A 207 -6.93 -5.16 3.10
CA PRO A 207 -6.70 -6.56 3.44
C PRO A 207 -7.06 -7.51 2.30
N VAL A 208 -8.09 -7.20 1.49
CA VAL A 208 -8.43 -8.01 0.31
C VAL A 208 -7.30 -8.01 -0.73
N GLY A 209 -6.73 -6.84 -1.05
CA GLY A 209 -5.56 -6.73 -1.93
C GLY A 209 -4.32 -7.45 -1.38
N GLY A 210 -4.25 -7.63 -0.05
CA GLY A 210 -3.20 -8.39 0.62
C GLY A 210 -3.33 -9.92 0.55
N ILE A 211 -4.51 -10.49 0.24
CA ILE A 211 -4.78 -11.95 0.33
C ILE A 211 -3.79 -12.76 -0.51
N HIS A 212 -3.51 -12.29 -1.72
CA HIS A 212 -2.64 -12.98 -2.68
C HIS A 212 -1.24 -12.34 -2.76
N MET A 213 -0.89 -11.49 -1.79
CA MET A 213 0.42 -10.85 -1.75
C MET A 213 1.55 -11.89 -1.70
N ASN A 214 2.54 -11.75 -2.59
CA ASN A 214 3.66 -12.67 -2.74
C ASN A 214 3.27 -14.12 -3.12
N SER A 215 2.06 -14.32 -3.67
CA SER A 215 1.61 -15.62 -4.19
C SER A 215 1.58 -15.63 -5.71
N ILE A 216 1.68 -16.82 -6.30
CA ILE A 216 1.47 -17.03 -7.74
C ILE A 216 0.11 -17.69 -7.90
N LEU A 217 -0.79 -17.04 -8.64
CA LEU A 217 -2.12 -17.55 -8.96
C LEU A 217 -2.08 -18.43 -10.20
N VAL A 218 -2.97 -19.42 -10.25
CA VAL A 218 -3.18 -20.23 -11.45
C VAL A 218 -4.23 -19.54 -12.32
N ASP A 219 -4.01 -19.55 -13.64
CA ASP A 219 -4.90 -18.88 -14.61
C ASP A 219 -6.36 -19.37 -14.51
N SER A 220 -6.55 -20.65 -14.17
CA SER A 220 -7.86 -21.26 -13.99
C SER A 220 -8.69 -20.68 -12.85
N ASP A 221 -8.06 -19.95 -11.92
CA ASP A 221 -8.74 -19.34 -10.77
C ASP A 221 -9.24 -17.92 -11.10
N LEU A 222 -8.97 -17.40 -12.30
CA LEU A 222 -9.32 -16.04 -12.71
C LEU A 222 -10.64 -15.99 -13.52
N PRO A 223 -11.47 -14.94 -13.35
CA PRO A 223 -11.37 -13.90 -12.32
C PRO A 223 -11.69 -14.43 -10.91
N LEU A 224 -11.05 -13.83 -9.90
CA LEU A 224 -11.23 -14.17 -8.48
C LEU A 224 -12.62 -13.75 -7.94
#